data_AF-A0A7K3H1K3-F1
#
_entry.id   AF-A0A7K3H1K3-F1
#
_cell.length_a   1.000
_cell.length_b   1.000
_cell.length_c   1.000
_cell.angle_alpha   90.00
_cell.angle_beta   90.00
_cell.angle_gamma   90.00
#
_symmetry.space_group_name_H-M   'P 1'
#
loop_
_entity.id
_entity.type
_entity.pdbx_description
1 polymer ?
#
loop_
_entity_poly.entity_id
_entity_poly.type
_entity_poly.pdbx_seq_one_letter_code
_entity_poly.pdbx_strand_id
1 'polypeptide(L)'
;EGFDRVRLGVQARALAGKRADVVAKVAPELPVILGPAYRPAFLAYARGCPMGAGYRRDALDFAERLLSADAGPAAEDAGVRRELREWWLERSGPVPRSRRPGVRWARATRRVLLRR
;
A
#
# COMPACT_ATOMS: atom_id res chain seq x y z
N GLU A 1 -38.99 -4.46 -2.23
CA GLU A 1 -37.63 -4.41 -2.82
C GLU A 1 -36.64 -3.89 -1.79
N GLY A 2 -35.68 -4.70 -1.33
CA GLY A 2 -34.76 -4.27 -0.29
C GLY A 2 -33.40 -4.92 -0.49
N PHE A 3 -32.48 -4.20 -1.11
CA PHE A 3 -31.10 -4.66 -1.24
C PHE A 3 -30.51 -4.86 0.16
N ASP A 4 -30.23 -6.13 0.44
CA ASP A 4 -29.73 -6.64 1.69
C ASP A 4 -28.40 -5.94 2.05
N ARG A 5 -28.42 -5.09 3.08
CA ARG A 5 -27.26 -4.28 3.51
C ARG A 5 -26.05 -5.16 3.86
N VAL A 6 -26.28 -6.42 4.21
CA VAL A 6 -25.23 -7.43 4.45
C VAL A 6 -24.52 -7.80 3.14
N ARG A 7 -25.25 -7.92 2.03
CA ARG A 7 -24.71 -8.27 0.71
C ARG A 7 -23.84 -7.13 0.13
N LEU A 8 -24.21 -5.88 0.39
CA LEU A 8 -23.41 -4.70 0.04
C LEU A 8 -22.07 -4.64 0.81
N GLY A 9 -22.07 -5.00 2.10
CA GLY A 9 -20.85 -5.05 2.92
C GLY A 9 -19.84 -6.12 2.47
N VAL A 10 -20.33 -7.27 1.99
CA VAL A 10 -19.48 -8.34 1.43
C VAL A 10 -18.88 -7.93 0.09
N GLN A 11 -19.67 -7.31 -0.79
CA GLN A 11 -19.20 -6.80 -2.08
C GLN A 11 -18.12 -5.72 -1.90
N ALA A 12 -18.29 -4.81 -0.93
CA ALA A 12 -17.28 -3.80 -0.62
C ALA A 12 -15.95 -4.42 -0.12
N ARG A 13 -16.00 -5.48 0.70
CA ARG A 13 -14.79 -6.20 1.15
C ARG A 13 -14.12 -6.98 0.02
N ALA A 14 -14.90 -7.66 -0.82
CA ALA A 14 -14.39 -8.38 -1.98
C ALA A 14 -13.70 -7.42 -2.98
N LEU A 15 -14.28 -6.25 -3.20
CA LEU A 15 -13.71 -5.20 -4.03
C LEU A 15 -12.41 -4.64 -3.44
N ALA A 16 -12.38 -4.36 -2.13
CA ALA A 16 -11.17 -3.90 -1.47
C ALA A 16 -10.03 -4.95 -1.55
N GLY A 17 -10.37 -6.24 -1.42
CA GLY A 17 -9.42 -7.33 -1.62
C GLY A 17 -8.89 -7.39 -3.06
N LYS A 18 -9.77 -7.22 -4.06
CA LYS A 18 -9.36 -7.18 -5.47
C LYS A 18 -8.46 -5.99 -5.77
N ARG A 19 -8.76 -4.82 -5.20
CA ARG A 19 -7.94 -3.62 -5.31
C ARG A 19 -6.54 -3.85 -4.74
N ALA A 20 -6.43 -4.48 -3.57
CA ALA A 20 -5.12 -4.84 -3.00
C ALA A 20 -4.31 -5.72 -3.97
N ASP A 21 -4.95 -6.69 -4.61
CA ASP A 21 -4.31 -7.58 -5.59
C ASP A 21 -3.82 -6.84 -6.84
N VAL A 22 -4.62 -5.90 -7.35
CA VAL A 22 -4.25 -5.09 -8.51
C VAL A 22 -3.14 -4.09 -8.16
N VAL A 23 -3.23 -3.45 -7.00
CA VAL A 23 -2.19 -2.52 -6.52
C VAL A 23 -0.88 -3.25 -6.27
N ALA A 24 -0.90 -4.46 -5.71
CA ALA A 24 0.29 -5.29 -5.56
C ALA A 24 0.95 -5.64 -6.90
N LYS A 25 0.19 -5.66 -8.01
CA LYS A 25 0.75 -5.84 -9.36
C LYS A 25 1.33 -4.55 -9.93
N VAL A 26 0.71 -3.41 -9.65
CA VAL A 26 1.15 -2.08 -10.14
C VAL A 26 2.33 -1.53 -9.34
N ALA A 27 2.40 -1.88 -8.05
CA ALA A 27 3.40 -1.44 -7.09
C ALA A 27 3.87 -2.65 -6.25
N PRO A 28 4.60 -3.59 -6.85
CA PRO A 28 5.03 -4.83 -6.19
C PRO A 28 5.99 -4.60 -5.03
N GLU A 29 6.59 -3.42 -4.92
CA GLU A 29 7.47 -3.09 -3.80
C GLU A 29 6.68 -2.83 -2.51
N LEU A 30 5.42 -2.39 -2.57
CA LEU A 30 4.59 -2.16 -1.38
C LEU A 30 4.39 -3.42 -0.52
N PRO A 31 3.97 -4.58 -1.06
CA PRO A 31 3.88 -5.80 -0.26
C PRO A 31 5.24 -6.31 0.21
N VAL A 32 6.34 -5.96 -0.49
CA VAL A 32 7.70 -6.31 -0.04
C VAL A 32 8.10 -5.47 1.18
N ILE A 33 7.86 -4.16 1.15
CA ILE A 33 8.18 -3.23 2.24
C ILE A 33 7.30 -3.48 3.46
N LEU A 34 6.00 -3.72 3.26
CA LEU A 34 5.02 -3.85 4.34
C LEU A 34 4.83 -5.31 4.81
N GLY A 35 5.32 -6.28 4.03
CA GLY A 35 5.22 -7.71 4.34
C GLY A 35 3.78 -8.15 4.65
N PRO A 36 3.55 -8.93 5.72
CA PRO A 36 2.22 -9.43 6.06
C PRO A 36 1.23 -8.33 6.46
N ALA A 37 1.72 -7.14 6.85
CA ALA A 37 0.88 -6.01 7.21
C ALA A 37 0.25 -5.31 6.00
N TYR A 38 0.74 -5.58 4.78
CA TYR A 38 0.25 -4.96 3.55
C TYR A 38 -1.26 -5.12 3.36
N ARG A 39 -1.75 -6.36 3.38
CA ARG A 39 -3.15 -6.68 3.09
C ARG A 39 -4.12 -6.07 4.11
N PRO A 40 -3.93 -6.24 5.45
CA PRO A 40 -4.82 -5.60 6.42
C PRO A 40 -4.75 -4.07 6.36
N ALA A 41 -3.57 -3.48 6.16
CA ALA A 41 -3.41 -2.03 6.01
C ALA A 41 -4.14 -1.49 4.77
N PHE A 42 -4.02 -2.16 3.63
CA PHE A 42 -4.69 -1.75 2.39
C PHE A 42 -6.22 -1.85 2.51
N LEU A 43 -6.73 -2.91 3.15
CA LEU A 43 -8.16 -3.05 3.40
C LEU A 43 -8.70 -1.94 4.31
N ALA A 44 -7.93 -1.52 5.33
CA ALA A 44 -8.31 -0.40 6.19
C ALA A 44 -8.33 0.93 5.42
N TYR A 45 -7.33 1.16 4.56
CA TYR A 45 -7.29 2.31 3.65
C TYR A 45 -8.51 2.34 2.70
N ALA A 46 -8.77 1.23 2.01
CA ALA A 46 -9.81 1.11 0.99
C ALA A 46 -11.24 1.31 1.52
N ARG A 47 -11.49 1.09 2.82
CA ARG A 47 -12.81 1.33 3.45
C ARG A 47 -13.23 2.80 3.42
N GLY A 48 -12.27 3.72 3.44
CA GLY A 48 -12.53 5.17 3.48
C GLY A 48 -12.08 5.91 2.23
N CYS A 49 -11.82 5.20 1.12
CA CYS A 49 -11.30 5.82 -0.10
C CYS A 49 -12.09 5.34 -1.34
N PRO A 50 -12.96 6.19 -1.91
CA PRO A 50 -13.70 5.85 -3.13
C PRO A 50 -12.76 5.63 -4.33
N MET A 51 -13.11 4.70 -5.22
CA MET A 51 -12.34 4.47 -6.45
C MET A 51 -12.49 5.69 -7.37
N GLY A 52 -11.39 6.33 -7.77
CA GLY A 52 -11.48 7.50 -8.66
C GLY A 52 -10.24 7.82 -9.50
N ALA A 53 -9.04 7.63 -8.96
CA ALA A 53 -7.83 8.20 -9.58
C ALA A 53 -6.88 7.17 -10.27
N GLY A 54 -7.31 5.92 -10.42
CA GLY A 54 -6.53 4.84 -11.02
C GLY A 54 -5.51 4.18 -10.07
N TYR A 55 -5.06 2.98 -10.39
CA TYR A 55 -4.31 2.12 -9.45
C TYR A 55 -2.92 2.63 -9.05
N ARG A 56 -2.22 3.35 -9.94
CA ARG A 56 -0.94 3.98 -9.59
C ARG A 56 -1.13 5.09 -8.56
N ARG A 57 -2.18 5.90 -8.70
CA ARG A 57 -2.51 6.94 -7.74
C ARG A 57 -2.99 6.34 -6.42
N ASP A 58 -3.81 5.28 -6.48
CA ASP A 58 -4.27 4.50 -5.32
C ASP A 58 -3.07 3.99 -4.48
N ALA A 59 -2.02 3.52 -5.14
CA ALA A 59 -0.78 3.10 -4.48
C ALA A 59 -0.04 4.25 -3.78
N LEU A 60 0.01 5.43 -4.40
CA LEU A 60 0.66 6.62 -3.84
C LEU A 60 -0.13 7.18 -2.65
N ASP A 61 -1.45 7.29 -2.77
CA ASP A 61 -2.34 7.79 -1.71
C ASP A 61 -2.36 6.81 -0.52
N PHE A 62 -2.29 5.50 -0.78
CA PHE A 62 -2.14 4.50 0.27
C PHE A 62 -0.83 4.67 1.05
N ALA A 63 0.30 4.80 0.35
CA ALA A 63 1.60 4.99 0.98
C ALA A 63 1.68 6.33 1.74
N GLU A 64 1.10 7.41 1.19
CA GLU A 64 0.98 8.70 1.88
C GLU A 64 0.19 8.56 3.18
N ARG A 65 -0.97 7.87 3.15
CA ARG A 65 -1.78 7.64 4.36
C ARG A 65 -0.97 6.90 5.43
N LEU A 66 -0.19 5.90 5.06
CA LEU A 66 0.65 5.17 6.01
C LEU A 66 1.79 6.01 6.58
N LEU A 67 2.40 6.89 5.79
CA LEU A 67 3.45 7.79 6.26
C LEU A 67 2.93 8.89 7.19
N SER A 68 1.69 9.33 6.97
CA SER A 68 1.01 10.36 7.79
C SER A 68 0.29 9.78 9.01
N ALA A 69 0.07 8.47 9.08
CA ALA A 69 -0.56 7.84 10.22
C ALA A 69 0.41 7.67 11.39
N ASP A 70 -0.07 7.95 12.60
CA ASP A 70 0.65 7.70 13.87
C ASP A 70 0.53 6.24 14.37
N ALA A 71 -0.19 5.40 13.62
CA ALA A 71 -0.38 3.98 13.91
C ALA A 71 -0.29 3.12 12.65
N GLY A 72 0.06 1.85 12.81
CA GLY A 72 0.20 0.87 11.74
C GLY A 72 1.67 0.59 11.35
N PRO A 73 1.90 -0.15 10.25
CA PRO A 73 3.22 -0.76 9.98
C PRO A 73 4.36 0.26 9.81
N ALA A 74 4.07 1.44 9.25
CA ALA A 74 5.04 2.52 9.09
C ALA A 74 5.24 3.37 10.37
N ALA A 75 4.41 3.19 11.39
CA ALA A 75 4.62 3.77 12.72
C ALA A 75 5.36 2.78 13.64
N GLU A 76 5.13 1.47 13.47
CA GLU A 76 5.72 0.41 14.29
C GLU A 76 7.18 0.09 13.94
N ASP A 77 7.59 0.22 12.67
CA ASP A 77 8.97 -0.04 12.23
C ASP A 77 9.53 1.15 11.45
N ALA A 78 10.54 1.81 12.01
CA ALA A 78 11.21 2.96 11.40
C ALA A 78 11.94 2.62 10.08
N GLY A 79 12.37 1.37 9.91
CA GLY A 79 12.94 0.85 8.65
C GLY A 79 11.89 0.78 7.55
N VAL A 80 10.73 0.20 7.85
CA VAL A 80 9.56 0.16 6.95
C VAL A 80 9.14 1.58 6.58
N ARG A 81 9.09 2.50 7.56
CA ARG A 81 8.78 3.92 7.32
C ARG A 81 9.75 4.58 6.34
N ARG A 82 11.05 4.31 6.47
CA ARG A 82 12.08 4.88 5.60
C ARG A 82 11.97 4.34 4.18
N GLU A 83 11.89 3.02 4.02
CA GLU A 83 11.75 2.39 2.69
C GLU A 83 10.47 2.83 1.98
N LEU A 84 9.35 2.92 2.71
CA LEU A 84 8.08 3.41 2.18
C LEU A 84 8.17 4.88 1.76
N ARG A 85 8.86 5.72 2.53
CA ARG A 85 9.08 7.14 2.21
C ARG A 85 9.95 7.30 0.97
N GLU A 86 11.03 6.54 0.83
CA GLU A 86 11.88 6.54 -0.36
C GLU A 86 11.10 6.12 -1.60
N TRP A 87 10.35 5.02 -1.51
CA TRP A 87 9.48 4.54 -2.58
C TRP A 87 8.45 5.60 -3.02
N TRP A 88 7.83 6.27 -2.04
CA TRP A 88 6.83 7.32 -2.31
C TRP A 88 7.47 8.53 -2.97
N LEU A 89 8.59 9.04 -2.46
CA LEU A 89 9.30 10.20 -3.02
C LEU A 89 9.81 9.96 -4.44
N GLU A 90 10.22 8.73 -4.77
CA GLU A 90 10.65 8.36 -6.13
C GLU A 90 9.49 8.44 -7.14
N ARG A 91 8.24 8.22 -6.69
CA ARG A 91 7.06 8.08 -7.56
C ARG A 91 6.06 9.23 -7.45
N SER A 92 6.15 10.09 -6.43
CA SER A 92 5.22 11.20 -6.19
C SER A 92 5.65 12.54 -6.81
N GLY A 93 6.91 12.68 -7.23
CA GLY A 93 7.45 13.93 -7.78
C GLY A 93 7.27 14.10 -9.30
N PRO A 94 7.12 15.34 -9.83
CA PRO A 94 7.10 15.63 -11.27
C PRO A 94 8.49 15.57 -11.95
N VAL A 95 9.57 15.40 -11.17
CA VAL A 95 10.95 15.37 -11.67
C VAL A 95 11.65 14.15 -11.07
N PRO A 96 12.20 13.23 -11.89
CA PRO A 96 13.01 12.14 -11.36
C PRO A 96 14.23 12.76 -10.67
N ARG A 97 14.34 12.58 -9.36
CA ARG A 97 15.59 12.82 -8.64
C ARG A 97 16.62 11.81 -9.18
N SER A 98 17.40 12.26 -10.18
CA SER A 98 18.46 11.57 -10.94
C SER A 98 19.21 10.51 -10.11
N ARG A 99 19.68 9.35 -10.61
CA ARG A 99 20.45 9.10 -11.85
C ARG A 99 20.54 7.58 -12.12
N ARG A 100 19.44 6.83 -12.12
CA ARG A 100 19.43 5.41 -12.55
C ARG A 100 18.13 5.09 -13.30
N PRO A 101 18.19 4.68 -14.59
CA PRO A 101 17.02 4.19 -15.30
C PRO A 101 16.37 3.04 -14.52
N GLY A 102 15.04 3.05 -14.48
CA GLY A 102 14.22 2.20 -13.63
C GLY A 102 14.48 0.70 -13.82
N VAL A 103 15.26 0.12 -12.93
CA VAL A 103 15.15 -1.26 -12.45
C VAL A 103 16.06 -1.37 -11.23
N ARG A 104 15.52 -1.12 -10.04
CA ARG A 104 16.09 -1.74 -8.84
C ARG A 104 15.12 -2.80 -8.39
N TRP A 105 15.33 -3.99 -8.96
CA TRP A 105 15.24 -5.22 -8.19
C TRP A 105 16.00 -5.01 -6.88
N ALA A 106 15.29 -4.68 -5.81
CA ALA A 106 15.85 -4.63 -4.48
C ALA A 106 15.16 -5.72 -3.67
N ARG A 107 15.86 -6.86 -3.63
CA ARG A 107 15.64 -7.93 -2.67
C ARG A 107 15.46 -7.32 -1.27
N ALA A 108 14.32 -7.55 -0.65
CA ALA A 108 14.16 -7.46 0.79
C ALA A 108 13.51 -8.74 1.31
N THR A 109 14.15 -9.88 1.03
CA THR A 109 14.01 -11.08 1.88
C THR A 109 14.80 -10.84 3.18
N ARG A 110 14.35 -9.93 4.05
CA ARG A 110 14.89 -9.85 5.42
C ARG A 110 14.01 -8.99 6.33
N ARG A 111 12.98 -9.60 6.93
CA ARG A 111 12.51 -9.36 8.32
C ARG A 111 11.14 -10.03 8.57
N VAL A 112 11.11 -11.36 8.51
CA VAL A 112 10.04 -12.16 9.16
C VAL A 112 10.66 -13.08 10.23
N LEU A 113 11.65 -12.56 10.95
CA LEU A 113 12.15 -13.17 12.17
C LEU A 113 12.50 -12.00 13.07
N LEU A 114 11.75 -11.84 14.15
CA LEU A 114 11.96 -11.02 15.36
C LEU A 114 10.66 -10.32 15.81
N ARG A 115 9.60 -11.10 16.02
CA ARG A 115 8.66 -10.85 17.12
C ARG A 115 8.29 -12.21 17.69
N ARG A 116 9.02 -12.59 18.74
CA ARG A 116 8.70 -13.65 19.68
C ARG A 116 8.15 -12.97 20.93
#